data_AF-A0A538A6H8-F1
#
_entry.id   AF-A0A538A6H8-F1
#
_cell.length_a   1.000
_cell.length_b   1.000
_cell.length_c   1.000
_cell.angle_alpha   90.00
_cell.angle_beta   90.00
_cell.angle_gamma   90.00
#
_symmetry.space_group_name_H-M   'P 1'
#
loop_
_entity.id
_entity.type
_entity.pdbx_description
1 polymer ?
#
loop_
_entity_poly.entity_id
_entity_poly.type
_entity_poly.pdbx_seq_one_letter_code
_entity_poly.pdbx_strand_id
1 'polypeptide(L)' 'MWVIKLTDKQLEVLRAVLRAEEHLGPALRGALEALDLARWDELPDAHLPWEDVSETARRQGISEADVIWDLAGKRKRTAA' A
#
# COMPACT_ATOMS: atom_id res chain seq x y z
N MET A 1 -6.90 2.81 -11.69
CA MET A 1 -6.86 1.94 -10.51
C MET A 1 -7.85 2.52 -9.50
N TRP A 2 -8.83 1.75 -9.05
CA TRP A 2 -9.77 2.22 -8.03
C TRP A 2 -9.31 1.70 -6.68
N VAL A 3 -9.21 2.58 -5.69
CA VAL A 3 -8.80 2.24 -4.32
C VAL A 3 -10.01 2.45 -3.42
N ILE A 4 -10.34 1.43 -2.64
CA ILE A 4 -11.43 1.46 -1.66
C ILE A 4 -10.81 1.29 -0.27
N LYS A 5 -11.14 2.20 0.64
CA LYS A 5 -10.72 2.12 2.04
C LYS A 5 -11.75 1.31 2.82
N LEU A 6 -11.32 0.17 3.35
CA LEU A 6 -12.12 -0.66 4.24
C LEU A 6 -11.73 -0.38 5.69
N THR A 7 -12.69 -0.40 6.60
CA THR A 7 -12.40 -0.53 8.03
C THR A 7 -11.96 -1.95 8.36
N ASP A 8 -11.30 -2.15 9.50
CA ASP A 8 -10.84 -3.49 9.93
C ASP A 8 -11.99 -4.50 9.94
N LYS A 9 -13.15 -4.09 10.46
CA LYS A 9 -14.35 -4.92 10.48
C LYS A 9 -14.86 -5.25 9.07
N GLN A 10 -14.83 -4.30 8.14
CA GLN A 10 -15.22 -4.55 6.75
C GLN A 10 -14.24 -5.52 6.06
N LEU A 11 -12.94 -5.38 6.36
CA LEU A 11 -11.91 -6.27 5.83
C LEU A 11 -12.05 -7.70 6.39
N GLU A 12 -12.33 -7.85 7.68
CA GLU A 12 -12.58 -9.16 8.28
C GLU A 12 -13.79 -9.86 7.68
N VAL A 13 -14.91 -9.14 7.52
CA VAL A 13 -16.11 -9.68 6.88
C VAL A 13 -15.82 -10.08 5.43
N LEU A 14 -15.09 -9.26 4.68
CA LEU A 14 -14.71 -9.59 3.31
C LEU A 14 -13.88 -10.88 3.24
N ARG A 15 -12.88 -11.03 4.12
CA ARG A 15 -12.08 -12.26 4.21
C ARG A 15 -12.95 -13.48 4.52
N ALA A 16 -13.90 -13.34 5.46
CA ALA A 16 -14.82 -14.43 5.81
C ALA A 16 -15.72 -14.83 4.64
N VAL A 17 -16.26 -13.85 3.91
CA VAL A 17 -17.08 -14.10 2.70
C VAL A 17 -16.27 -14.81 1.63
N LEU A 18 -15.06 -14.35 1.33
CA LEU A 18 -14.19 -14.97 0.33
C LEU A 18 -13.79 -16.41 0.72
N ARG A 19 -13.65 -16.70 2.02
CA ARG A 19 -13.34 -18.06 2.50
C ARG A 19 -14.54 -19.01 2.47
N ALA A 20 -15.75 -18.47 2.56
CA ALA A 20 -16.98 -19.27 2.51
C ALA A 20 -17.40 -19.65 1.09
N GLU A 21 -16.83 -19.00 0.07
CA GLU A 21 -17.14 -19.24 -1.33
C GLU A 21 -16.52 -20.56 -1.83
N GLU A 22 -17.36 -21.50 -2.27
CA GLU A 22 -16.92 -22.82 -2.74
C GLU A 22 -16.06 -22.74 -4.02
N HIS A 23 -16.34 -21.76 -4.89
CA HIS A 23 -15.68 -21.63 -6.19
C HIS A 23 -14.95 -20.28 -6.32
N LEU A 24 -13.91 -20.11 -5.51
CA LEU A 24 -13.08 -18.92 -5.58
C LEU A 24 -12.11 -18.97 -6.79
N GLY A 25 -12.35 -18.09 -7.76
CA GLY A 25 -11.49 -17.94 -8.94
C GLY A 25 -10.05 -17.49 -8.61
N PRO A 26 -9.09 -17.67 -9.53
CA PRO A 26 -7.66 -17.44 -9.27
C PRO A 26 -7.33 -16.02 -8.78
N ALA A 27 -8.01 -15.01 -9.34
CA ALA A 27 -7.79 -13.61 -8.98
C ALA A 27 -8.20 -13.32 -7.52
N LEU A 28 -9.35 -13.85 -7.09
CA LEU A 28 -9.84 -13.68 -5.72
C LEU A 28 -9.01 -14.49 -4.71
N ARG A 29 -8.49 -15.65 -5.11
CA ARG A 29 -7.55 -16.43 -4.30
C ARG A 29 -6.26 -15.67 -4.05
N GLY A 30 -5.65 -15.11 -5.12
CA GLY A 30 -4.46 -14.27 -4.97
C GLY A 30 -4.71 -13.01 -4.16
N ALA A 31 -5.90 -12.40 -4.29
CA ALA A 31 -6.28 -11.27 -3.44
C ALA A 31 -6.40 -11.66 -1.97
N LEU A 32 -6.99 -12.81 -1.65
CA LEU A 32 -7.10 -13.31 -0.28
C LEU A 32 -5.73 -13.60 0.33
N GLU A 33 -4.84 -14.26 -0.42
CA GLU A 33 -3.45 -14.49 0.01
C GLU A 33 -2.70 -13.18 0.28
N ALA A 34 -2.84 -12.19 -0.62
CA ALA A 34 -2.24 -10.88 -0.42
C ALA A 34 -2.79 -10.20 0.84
N LEU A 35 -4.09 -10.31 1.11
CA LEU A 35 -4.69 -9.78 2.34
C LEU A 35 -4.18 -10.49 3.59
N ASP A 36 -3.95 -11.80 3.55
CA ASP A 36 -3.44 -12.58 4.69
C ASP A 36 -1.95 -12.30 4.98
N LEU A 37 -1.17 -11.98 3.94
CA LEU A 37 0.24 -11.62 4.07
C LEU A 37 0.47 -10.16 4.45
N ALA A 38 -0.54 -9.31 4.31
CA ALA A 38 -0.36 -7.88 4.50
C ALA A 38 -0.31 -7.51 5.99
N ARG A 39 0.89 -7.20 6.48
CA ARG A 39 1.15 -6.78 7.87
C ARG A 39 1.07 -5.26 8.03
N TRP A 40 -0.07 -4.68 7.67
CA TRP A 40 -0.26 -3.22 7.73
C TRP A 40 -0.12 -2.68 9.16
N ASP A 41 -0.51 -3.45 10.17
CA ASP A 41 -0.45 -3.07 11.59
C ASP A 41 0.96 -3.07 12.17
N GLU A 42 1.90 -3.76 11.51
CA GLU A 42 3.30 -3.86 11.95
C GLU A 42 4.25 -3.03 11.08
N LEU A 43 3.69 -2.22 10.16
CA LEU A 43 4.52 -1.29 9.42
C LEU A 43 5.04 -0.24 10.41
N PRO A 44 6.37 0.02 10.43
CA PRO A 44 6.89 1.09 11.25
C PRO A 44 6.24 2.41 10.84
N ASP A 45 5.97 3.28 11.81
CA ASP A 45 5.56 4.64 11.53
C ASP A 45 6.55 5.26 10.54
N ALA A 46 6.07 5.53 9.33
CA ALA A 46 6.91 6.03 8.26
C ALA A 46 7.25 7.49 8.57
N HIS A 47 8.37 7.71 9.26
CA HIS A 47 9.00 9.02 9.40
C HIS A 47 9.66 9.38 8.06
N LEU A 48 8.84 9.82 7.11
CA LEU A 48 9.32 10.49 5.93
C LEU A 48 9.79 11.90 6.32
N PRO A 49 10.83 12.44 5.68
CA PRO A 49 11.22 13.84 5.84
C PRO A 49 10.19 14.72 5.13
N TRP A 50 9.02 14.88 5.75
CA TRP A 50 7.86 15.53 5.14
C TRP A 50 8.15 16.97 4.71
N GLU A 51 8.99 17.69 5.46
CA GLU A 51 9.43 19.03 5.07
C GLU A 51 10.16 19.03 3.72
N ASP A 52 11.15 18.14 3.55
CA ASP A 52 11.90 17.99 2.29
C ASP A 52 11.00 17.55 1.13
N VAL A 53 10.04 16.66 1.41
CA VAL A 53 9.05 16.18 0.43
C VAL A 53 8.17 17.34 -0.04
N SER A 54 7.60 18.11 0.89
CA SER A 54 6.74 19.25 0.58
C SER A 54 7.49 20.39 -0.13
N GLU A 55 8.76 20.64 0.23
CA GLU A 55 9.60 21.60 -0.49
C GLU A 55 9.92 21.14 -1.92
N THR A 56 10.25 19.86 -2.08
CA THR A 56 10.56 19.29 -3.40
C THR A 56 9.32 19.31 -4.30
N ALA A 57 8.16 18.93 -3.76
CA ALA A 57 6.87 18.97 -4.45
C ALA A 57 6.55 20.39 -4.93
N ARG A 58 6.67 21.39 -4.04
CA ARG A 58 6.45 22.81 -4.39
C ARG A 58 7.42 23.30 -5.45
N ARG A 59 8.72 23.00 -5.32
CA ARG A 59 9.75 23.45 -6.28
C ARG A 59 9.56 22.84 -7.67
N GLN A 60 9.08 21.60 -7.74
CA GLN A 60 8.91 20.87 -9.01
C GLN A 60 7.49 21.00 -9.58
N GLY A 61 6.53 21.51 -8.80
CA GLY A 61 5.13 21.63 -9.21
C GLY A 61 4.43 20.29 -9.38
N ILE A 62 4.81 19.28 -8.59
CA ILE A 62 4.25 17.91 -8.61
C ILE A 62 3.63 17.56 -7.25
N SER A 63 2.92 16.43 -7.16
CA SER A 63 2.35 16.00 -5.89
C SER A 63 3.41 15.41 -4.96
N GLU A 64 3.17 15.48 -3.64
CA GLU A 64 4.03 14.83 -2.64
C GLU A 64 4.11 13.31 -2.84
N ALA A 65 3.02 12.69 -3.34
CA ALA A 65 3.01 11.28 -3.69
C ALA A 65 4.01 10.94 -4.80
N ASP A 66 4.12 11.81 -5.81
CA ASP A 66 5.10 11.64 -6.91
C ASP A 66 6.53 11.74 -6.36
N VAL A 67 6.80 12.70 -5.47
CA VAL A 67 8.11 12.84 -4.80
C VAL A 67 8.46 11.60 -3.98
N ILE A 68 7.51 11.07 -3.20
CA ILE A 68 7.70 9.85 -2.41
C ILE A 68 7.99 8.66 -3.31
N TRP A 69 7.27 8.53 -4.42
CA TRP A 69 7.49 7.46 -5.40
C TRP A 69 8.91 7.52 -5.98
N ASP A 70 9.37 8.73 -6.30
CA ASP A 70 10.70 9.00 -6.82
C ASP A 70 11.81 8.67 -5.82
N LEU A 71 11.63 9.03 -4.54
CA LEU A 71 12.55 8.70 -3.45
C LEU A 71 12.61 7.20 -3.18
N ALA A 72 11.45 6.52 -3.18
CA ALA A 72 11.36 5.08 -2.98
C ALA A 72 12.05 4.31 -4.12
N GLY A 73 11.90 4.76 -5.37
CA GLY A 73 12.56 4.18 -6.54
C GLY A 73 14.09 4.31 -6.53
N LYS A 74 14.62 5.40 -5.95
CA LYS A 74 16.08 5.67 -5.88
C LYS A 74 16.81 4.76 -4.88
N ARG A 75 16.11 4.16 -3.90
CA ARG A 75 16.72 3.35 -2.84
C ARG A 75 17.30 2.00 -3.29
N LYS A 76 17.09 1.58 -4.55
CA LYS A 76 17.65 0.32 -5.11
C LYS A 76 19.03 0.46 -5.76
N ARG A 77 19.70 1.62 -5.69
CA ARG A 77 20.99 1.85 -6.39
C ARG A 77 22.23 1.94 -5.51
N THR A 78 22.16 1.43 -4.28
CA THR A 78 23.33 1.28 -3.40
C THR A 78 23.26 -0.06 -2.65
N ALA A 79 23.43 -1.15 -3.39
CA ALA A 79 24.02 -2.37 -2.84
C ALA A 79 25.35 -2.53 -3.59
N ALA A 80 26.43 -2.34 -2.83
CA ALA A 80 27.81 -2.60 -3.25
C ALA A 80 28.07 -4.10 -3.36
#